data_AF-A0A2M7UW56-F1
#
_entry.id   AF-A0A2M7UW56-F1
#
_cell.length_a   1.000
_cell.length_b   1.000
_cell.length_c   1.000
_cell.angle_alpha   90.00
_cell.angle_beta   90.00
_cell.angle_gamma   90.00
#
_symmetry.space_group_name_H-M   'P 1'
#
loop_
_entity.id
_entity.type
_entity.pdbx_description
1 polymer ?
#
loop_
_entity_poly.entity_id
_entity_poly.type
_entity_poly.pdbx_seq_one_letter_code
_entity_poly.pdbx_strand_id
1 'polypeptide(L)'
;MRKLLISLLLFYILILLQVSFLPHFFLFSWSSISNLAFIIIFLIFYLCFSERPEKNSGIISALFAGFFLDIFSGNFLGIDFLGFWTFILAIIAIFIKFFLRRYVRFPLAQ
;
A
#
# COMPACT_ATOMS: atom_id res chain seq x y z
N MET A 1 11.49 1.46 14.19
CA MET A 1 10.87 0.16 14.51
C MET A 1 9.42 0.29 14.98
N ARG A 2 9.12 0.95 16.12
CA ARG A 2 7.73 1.06 16.64
C ARG A 2 6.71 1.60 15.64
N LYS A 3 7.05 2.68 14.90
CA LYS A 3 6.19 3.28 13.86
C LYS A 3 5.92 2.33 12.67
N LEU A 4 6.91 1.52 12.29
CA LEU A 4 6.80 0.52 11.23
C LEU A 4 5.87 -0.63 11.65
N LEU A 5 6.03 -1.14 12.87
CA LEU A 5 5.14 -2.17 13.44
C LEU A 5 3.68 -1.71 13.50
N ILE A 6 3.45 -0.46 13.94
CA ILE A 6 2.11 0.12 13.98
C ILE A 6 1.53 0.24 12.56
N SER A 7 2.33 0.68 11.59
CA SER A 7 1.91 0.77 10.19
C SER A 7 1.55 -0.60 9.61
N LEU A 8 2.35 -1.63 9.87
CA LEU A 8 2.08 -3.00 9.41
C LEU A 8 0.79 -3.56 10.03
N LEU A 9 0.59 -3.36 11.33
CA LEU A 9 -0.64 -3.78 12.02
C LEU A 9 -1.87 -3.07 11.42
N LEU A 10 -1.74 -1.78 11.15
CA LEU A 10 -2.82 -0.97 10.58
C LEU A 10 -3.14 -1.42 9.14
N PHE A 11 -2.13 -1.70 8.31
CA PHE A 11 -2.32 -2.28 6.98
C PHE A 11 -3.02 -3.64 7.05
N TYR A 12 -2.59 -4.51 7.97
CA TYR A 12 -3.20 -5.81 8.16
C TYR A 12 -4.69 -5.71 8.48
N ILE A 13 -5.06 -4.90 9.48
CA ILE A 13 -6.47 -4.70 9.88
C ILE A 13 -7.30 -4.11 8.73
N LEU A 14 -6.76 -3.12 8.00
CA LEU A 14 -7.45 -2.50 6.87
C LEU A 14 -7.74 -3.49 5.74
N ILE A 15 -6.76 -4.33 5.38
CA ILE A 15 -6.91 -5.34 4.34
C ILE A 15 -7.92 -6.41 4.75
N LEU A 16 -7.90 -6.81 6.02
CA LEU A 16 -8.84 -7.80 6.55
C LEU A 16 -10.27 -7.25 6.56
N LEU A 17 -10.45 -6.00 6.99
CA LEU A 17 -11.74 -5.31 6.91
C LEU A 17 -12.20 -5.18 5.45
N GLN A 18 -11.26 -4.88 4.53
CA GLN A 18 -11.56 -4.79 3.11
C GLN A 18 -12.09 -6.12 2.55
N VAL A 19 -11.37 -7.21 2.78
CA VAL A 19 -11.68 -8.51 2.18
C VAL A 19 -12.88 -9.16 2.84
N SER A 20 -13.08 -8.98 4.15
CA SER A 20 -14.18 -9.63 4.88
C SER A 20 -15.51 -8.86 4.81
N PHE A 21 -15.50 -7.52 4.96
CA PHE A 21 -16.75 -6.76 5.10
C PHE A 21 -17.28 -6.19 3.78
N LEU A 22 -16.42 -5.69 2.89
CA LEU A 22 -16.89 -4.96 1.69
C LEU A 22 -17.58 -5.82 0.63
N PRO A 23 -17.22 -7.09 0.40
CA PRO A 23 -17.93 -7.90 -0.60
C PRO A 23 -19.43 -8.02 -0.31
N HIS A 24 -19.84 -7.86 0.94
CA HIS A 24 -21.24 -7.97 1.37
C HIS A 24 -22.08 -6.71 1.07
N PHE A 25 -21.45 -5.58 0.74
CA PHE A 25 -22.16 -4.34 0.38
C PHE A 25 -22.36 -4.26 -1.15
N PHE A 26 -23.49 -4.81 -1.62
CA PHE A 26 -23.87 -4.97 -3.03
C PHE A 26 -23.95 -3.66 -3.86
N LEU A 27 -24.10 -2.49 -3.22
CA LEU A 27 -24.12 -1.17 -3.90
C LEU A 27 -22.78 -0.77 -4.54
N PHE A 28 -21.76 -1.59 -4.35
CA PHE A 28 -20.37 -1.23 -4.56
C PHE A 28 -19.60 -2.34 -5.29
N SER A 29 -20.27 -3.37 -5.82
CA SER A 29 -19.67 -4.64 -6.24
C SER A 29 -18.57 -4.54 -7.33
N TRP A 30 -18.61 -3.56 -8.24
CA TRP A 30 -17.54 -3.37 -9.25
C TRP A 30 -16.59 -2.18 -8.93
N SER A 31 -17.04 -1.19 -8.16
CA SER A 31 -16.21 0.00 -7.82
C SER A 31 -15.55 -0.04 -6.43
N SER A 32 -15.98 -0.90 -5.51
CA SER A 32 -15.42 -0.96 -4.13
C SER A 32 -14.06 -1.59 -4.04
N ILE A 33 -13.71 -2.49 -4.96
CA ILE A 33 -12.36 -3.04 -5.05
C ILE A 33 -11.37 -1.88 -5.29
N SER A 34 -11.80 -0.82 -5.98
CA SER A 34 -10.99 0.39 -6.15
C SER A 34 -10.87 1.19 -4.85
N ASN A 35 -11.98 1.41 -4.11
CA ASN A 35 -12.01 2.43 -3.05
C ASN A 35 -11.07 2.16 -1.87
N LEU A 36 -10.91 0.91 -1.43
CA LEU A 36 -10.02 0.59 -0.31
C LEU A 36 -8.59 0.24 -0.74
N ALA A 37 -8.40 -0.25 -1.97
CA ALA A 37 -7.07 -0.27 -2.59
C ALA A 37 -6.50 1.15 -2.74
N PHE A 38 -7.34 2.14 -3.06
CA PHE A 38 -6.96 3.56 -3.05
C PHE A 38 -6.50 4.04 -1.67
N ILE A 39 -7.13 3.59 -0.58
CA ILE A 39 -6.70 3.95 0.78
C ILE A 39 -5.32 3.34 1.10
N ILE A 40 -5.06 2.10 0.68
CA ILE A 40 -3.75 1.45 0.87
C ILE A 40 -2.68 2.20 0.05
N ILE A 41 -2.97 2.54 -1.21
CA ILE A 41 -2.09 3.33 -2.08
C ILE A 41 -1.84 4.72 -1.46
N PHE A 42 -2.89 5.39 -0.97
CA PHE A 42 -2.78 6.69 -0.32
C PHE A 42 -1.93 6.63 0.96
N LEU A 43 -2.08 5.58 1.76
CA LEU A 43 -1.26 5.38 2.96
C LEU A 43 0.21 5.15 2.62
N ILE A 44 0.50 4.38 1.56
CA ILE A 44 1.87 4.19 1.04
C ILE A 44 2.43 5.52 0.52
N PHE A 45 1.62 6.30 -0.20
CA PHE A 45 2.02 7.62 -0.69
C PHE A 45 2.36 8.56 0.47
N TYR A 46 1.51 8.61 1.49
CA TYR A 46 1.74 9.38 2.71
C TYR A 46 3.02 8.94 3.43
N LEU A 47 3.26 7.64 3.58
CA LEU A 47 4.48 7.11 4.20
C LEU A 47 5.74 7.46 3.39
N CYS A 48 5.68 7.35 2.07
CA CYS A 48 6.80 7.73 1.20
C CYS A 48 7.11 9.23 1.21
N PHE A 49 6.11 10.10 1.35
CA PHE A 49 6.29 11.56 1.43
C PHE A 49 6.69 12.06 2.82
N SER A 50 6.15 11.45 3.88
CA SER A 50 6.37 11.86 5.26
C SER A 50 7.74 11.41 5.80
N GLU A 51 8.41 10.48 5.11
CA GLU A 51 9.72 9.98 5.48
C GLU A 51 10.87 10.71 4.77
N ARG A 52 12.02 10.86 5.45
CA ARG A 52 13.25 11.35 4.82
C ARG A 52 13.61 10.46 3.62
N PRO A 53 14.06 11.04 2.49
CA PRO A 53 14.33 10.31 1.25
C PRO A 53 15.40 9.21 1.38
N GLU A 54 16.20 9.23 2.45
CA GLU A 54 17.23 8.22 2.73
C GLU A 54 16.66 6.93 3.32
N LYS A 55 15.49 6.98 3.98
CA LYS A 55 14.96 5.81 4.70
C LYS A 55 14.02 4.98 3.84
N ASN A 56 14.23 3.67 3.80
CA ASN A 56 13.50 2.74 2.92
C ASN A 56 12.18 2.24 3.52
N SER A 57 11.64 2.86 4.58
CA SER A 57 10.48 2.29 5.29
C SER A 57 9.22 2.31 4.42
N GLY A 58 9.02 3.36 3.60
CA GLY A 58 7.92 3.42 2.63
C GLY A 58 7.95 2.27 1.60
N ILE A 59 9.12 1.88 1.12
CA ILE A 59 9.27 0.74 0.19
C ILE A 59 8.97 -0.58 0.90
N ILE A 60 9.49 -0.76 2.12
CA ILE A 60 9.25 -1.97 2.93
C ILE A 60 7.76 -2.11 3.24
N SER A 61 7.10 -1.01 3.64
CA SER A 61 5.67 -0.98 3.87
C SER A 61 4.86 -1.31 2.62
N ALA A 62 5.26 -0.79 1.45
CA ALA A 62 4.59 -1.10 0.18
C ALA A 62 4.71 -2.59 -0.20
N LEU A 63 5.87 -3.20 0.03
CA LEU A 63 6.07 -4.64 -0.19
C LEU A 63 5.16 -5.47 0.71
N PHE A 64 5.11 -5.18 2.02
CA PHE A 64 4.25 -5.93 2.94
C PHE A 64 2.76 -5.69 2.68
N ALA A 65 2.36 -4.44 2.38
CA ALA A 65 0.98 -4.13 2.06
C ALA A 65 0.52 -4.84 0.77
N GLY A 66 1.38 -4.86 -0.26
CA GLY A 66 1.10 -5.61 -1.48
C GLY A 66 1.08 -7.12 -1.27
N PHE A 67 1.97 -7.64 -0.44
CA PHE A 67 2.00 -9.06 -0.09
C PHE A 67 0.73 -9.49 0.65
N PHE A 68 0.27 -8.68 1.61
CA PHE A 68 -0.99 -8.93 2.29
C PHE A 68 -2.17 -8.82 1.33
N LEU A 69 -2.18 -7.85 0.41
CA LEU A 69 -3.19 -7.76 -0.63
C LEU A 69 -3.21 -9.01 -1.52
N ASP A 70 -2.06 -9.52 -1.95
CA ASP A 70 -1.98 -10.73 -2.76
C ASP A 70 -2.50 -11.97 -2.00
N ILE A 71 -2.22 -12.10 -0.69
CA ILE A 71 -2.74 -13.21 0.13
C ILE A 71 -4.26 -13.13 0.32
N PHE A 72 -4.76 -11.94 0.65
CA PHE A 72 -6.16 -11.78 1.06
C PHE A 72 -7.11 -11.48 -0.11
N SER A 73 -6.64 -11.02 -1.27
CA SER A 73 -7.48 -10.75 -2.46
C SER A 73 -7.90 -11.99 -3.25
N GLY A 74 -7.84 -13.18 -2.62
CA GLY A 74 -8.04 -14.50 -3.21
C GLY A 74 -8.88 -14.52 -4.49
N ASN A 75 -8.25 -14.92 -5.60
CA ASN A 75 -8.84 -15.22 -6.92
C ASN A 75 -9.88 -14.23 -7.46
N PHE A 76 -9.88 -12.96 -7.03
CA PHE A 76 -11.00 -12.06 -7.36
C PHE A 76 -11.04 -11.61 -8.83
N LEU A 77 -9.92 -11.70 -9.56
CA LEU A 77 -9.82 -11.24 -10.96
C LEU A 77 -9.61 -12.37 -12.00
N GLY A 78 -9.54 -13.63 -11.59
CA GLY A 78 -9.28 -14.76 -12.52
C GLY A 78 -7.91 -14.73 -13.21
N ILE A 79 -6.98 -13.89 -12.72
CA ILE A 79 -5.62 -13.77 -13.20
C ILE A 79 -4.71 -14.29 -12.08
N ASP A 80 -4.20 -15.51 -12.22
CA ASP A 80 -3.42 -16.24 -11.21
C ASP A 80 -1.96 -15.75 -11.07
N PHE A 81 -1.73 -14.44 -10.88
CA PHE A 81 -0.39 -13.94 -10.60
C PHE A 81 -0.23 -13.63 -9.11
N LEU A 82 0.24 -14.64 -8.37
CA LEU A 82 0.76 -14.48 -7.02
C LEU A 82 1.89 -13.43 -7.08
N GLY A 83 1.69 -12.27 -6.45
CA GLY A 83 2.68 -11.17 -6.46
C GLY A 83 2.33 -9.96 -7.33
N PHE A 84 1.18 -9.95 -8.01
CA PHE A 84 0.80 -8.81 -8.87
C PHE A 84 0.68 -7.50 -8.09
N TRP A 85 -0.04 -7.50 -6.96
CA TRP A 85 -0.20 -6.30 -6.13
C TRP A 85 1.11 -5.91 -5.46
N THR A 86 1.88 -6.89 -5.00
CA THR A 86 3.23 -6.67 -4.45
C THR A 86 4.13 -5.97 -5.46
N PHE A 87 4.15 -6.43 -6.71
CA PHE A 87 5.00 -5.89 -7.75
C PHE A 87 4.62 -4.45 -8.13
N ILE A 88 3.32 -4.20 -8.35
CA ILE A 88 2.82 -2.85 -8.68
C ILE A 88 3.13 -1.86 -7.56
N LEU A 89 2.82 -2.21 -6.32
CA LEU A 89 3.05 -1.33 -5.18
C LEU A 89 4.54 -1.09 -4.94
N ALA A 90 5.40 -2.09 -5.15
CA ALA A 90 6.84 -1.92 -5.07
C ALA A 90 7.37 -0.96 -6.14
N ILE A 91 6.96 -1.11 -7.40
CA ILE A 91 7.35 -0.21 -8.49
C ILE A 91 6.90 1.22 -8.19
N ILE A 92 5.65 1.40 -7.77
CA ILE A 92 5.10 2.72 -7.44
C ILE A 92 5.90 3.35 -6.29
N ALA A 93 6.18 2.61 -5.22
CA ALA A 93 6.95 3.14 -4.09
C ALA A 93 8.38 3.51 -4.47
N ILE A 94 9.05 2.68 -5.29
CA ILE A 94 10.39 2.98 -5.82
C ILE A 94 10.33 4.22 -6.71
N PHE A 95 9.35 4.32 -7.60
CA PHE A 95 9.18 5.45 -8.51
C PHE A 95 8.96 6.76 -7.75
N ILE A 96 8.03 6.77 -6.79
CA ILE A 96 7.77 7.92 -5.92
C ILE A 96 9.04 8.34 -5.20
N LYS A 97 9.77 7.38 -4.63
CA LYS A 97 10.97 7.67 -3.86
C LYS A 97 12.13 8.17 -4.72
N PHE A 98 12.28 7.61 -5.91
CA PHE A 98 13.23 8.07 -6.91
C PHE A 98 12.93 9.53 -7.32
N PHE A 99 11.66 9.84 -7.57
CA PHE A 99 11.22 11.18 -7.93
C PHE A 99 11.41 12.18 -6.78
N LEU A 100 11.02 11.82 -5.55
CA LEU A 100 11.24 12.63 -4.35
C LEU A 100 12.73 12.93 -4.14
N ARG A 101 13.61 11.93 -4.26
CA ARG A 101 15.05 12.11 -4.08
C ARG A 101 15.66 13.03 -5.14
N ARG A 102 15.14 13.00 -6.38
CA ARG A 102 15.65 13.77 -7.52
C ARG A 102 15.12 15.21 -7.55
N TYR A 103 13.83 15.39 -7.27
CA TYR A 103 13.13 16.66 -7.50
C TYR A 103 12.76 17.42 -6.23
N VAL A 104 12.65 16.72 -5.10
CA VAL A 104 12.12 17.28 -3.87
C VAL A 104 13.21 17.28 -2.80
N ARG A 105 14.07 18.30 -2.84
CA ARG A 105 14.96 18.63 -1.72
C ARG A 105 14.15 19.37 -0.66
N PHE A 106 13.22 18.69 0.02
CA PHE A 106 12.60 19.32 1.19
C PHE A 106 13.68 19.53 2.27
N PRO A 107 13.91 20.76 2.75
CA PRO A 107 14.61 20.98 4.01
C PRO A 107 13.66 20.51 5.12
N LEU A 108 13.67 19.21 5.41
CA LEU A 108 12.92 18.69 6.56
C LEU A 108 13.65 19.16 7.81
N ALA A 109 13.09 20.18 8.46
CA ALA A 109 13.46 20.63 9.79
C ALA A 109 13.47 19.42 10.75
N GLN A 110 14.49 19.42 11.61
CA GLN A 110 15.06 18.29 12.34
C GLN A 110 14.05 17.42 13.09
#